data_AF-A0A0J1DC34-F1
#
_entry.id   AF-A0A0J1DC34-F1
#
_cell.length_a   1.000
_cell.length_b   1.000
_cell.length_c   1.000
_cell.angle_alpha   90.00
_cell.angle_beta   90.00
_cell.angle_gamma   90.00
#
_symmetry.space_group_name_H-M   'P 1'
#
loop_
_entity.id
_entity.type
_entity.pdbx_description
1 polymer ?
#
loop_
_entity_poly.entity_id
_entity_poly.type
_entity_poly.pdbx_seq_one_letter_code
_entity_poly.pdbx_strand_id
1 'polypeptide(L)'
;MKNAALLGFLLLAGLTACGGSDHDDHGQPPPASPPPVAEGAPDPFTAQVASLSASAPDDTEPVALDGAAPTMPDNTEPQPVGP
;
A
#
# COMPACT_ATOMS: atom_id res chain seq x y z
N MET A 1 -28.36 -21.33 -5.90
CA MET A 1 -27.24 -22.29 -5.87
C MET A 1 -26.92 -22.86 -7.26
N LYS A 2 -26.85 -22.03 -8.31
CA LYS A 2 -26.48 -22.47 -9.68
C LYS A 2 -25.11 -21.89 -10.07
N ASN A 3 -24.80 -20.72 -9.50
CA ASN A 3 -23.61 -19.93 -9.75
C ASN A 3 -22.36 -20.51 -9.05
N ALA A 4 -22.56 -21.21 -7.92
CA ALA A 4 -21.47 -21.85 -7.17
C ALA A 4 -20.92 -23.10 -7.89
N ALA A 5 -21.80 -23.86 -8.57
CA ALA A 5 -21.39 -25.02 -9.35
C ALA A 5 -20.57 -24.62 -10.59
N LEU A 6 -20.95 -23.49 -11.22
CA LEU A 6 -20.22 -22.90 -12.35
C LEU A 6 -18.81 -22.41 -11.96
N LEU A 7 -18.67 -21.81 -10.77
CA LEU A 7 -17.37 -21.39 -10.23
C LEU A 7 -16.46 -22.59 -9.91
N GLY A 8 -17.03 -23.67 -9.37
CA GLY A 8 -16.29 -24.89 -9.06
C GLY A 8 -15.76 -25.60 -10.31
N PHE A 9 -16.53 -25.60 -11.40
CA PHE A 9 -16.12 -26.24 -12.64
C PHE A 9 -14.99 -25.48 -13.36
N LEU A 10 -15.01 -24.14 -13.31
CA LEU A 10 -13.94 -23.29 -13.84
C LEU A 10 -12.62 -23.45 -13.05
N LEU A 11 -12.72 -23.60 -11.73
CA LEU A 11 -11.57 -23.88 -10.88
C LEU A 11 -10.95 -25.25 -11.16
N LEU A 12 -11.77 -26.30 -11.34
CA LEU A 12 -11.27 -27.64 -11.64
C LEU A 12 -10.63 -27.74 -13.04
N ALA A 13 -11.20 -27.07 -14.05
CA ALA A 13 -10.63 -27.04 -15.40
C ALA A 13 -9.27 -26.29 -15.45
N GLY A 14 -9.04 -25.34 -14.55
CA GLY A 14 -7.76 -24.64 -14.43
C GLY A 14 -6.63 -25.52 -13.89
N LEU A 15 -6.92 -26.54 -13.08
CA LEU A 15 -5.89 -27.43 -12.52
C LEU A 15 -5.44 -28.52 -13.50
N THR A 16 -6.29 -28.94 -14.45
CA THR A 16 -5.90 -29.98 -15.43
C THR A 16 -4.99 -29.44 -16.54
N ALA A 17 -4.87 -28.12 -16.69
CA ALA A 17 -3.92 -27.49 -17.61
C ALA A 17 -2.49 -27.40 -17.03
N CYS A 18 -2.28 -27.77 -15.76
CA CYS A 18 -0.98 -27.75 -15.10
C CYS A 18 -0.37 -29.17 -14.94
N GLY A 19 -0.60 -30.06 -15.91
CA GLY A 19 -0.02 -31.40 -15.84
C GLY A 19 -0.32 -32.25 -17.07
N GLY A 20 0.37 -31.99 -18.17
CA GLY A 20 0.29 -32.82 -19.37
C GLY A 20 0.91 -32.16 -20.59
N SER A 21 2.24 -32.09 -20.62
CA SER A 21 2.98 -31.90 -21.87
C SER A 21 4.18 -32.84 -21.84
N ASP A 22 4.04 -34.00 -22.46
CA ASP A 22 5.20 -34.69 -23.01
C ASP A 22 5.86 -33.72 -24.00
N HIS A 23 7.05 -33.25 -23.64
CA HIS A 23 7.96 -32.55 -24.53
C HIS A 23 9.29 -33.29 -24.46
N ASP A 24 9.68 -33.86 -25.60
CA ASP A 24 11.06 -34.26 -25.85
C ASP A 24 11.92 -33.00 -25.93
N ASP A 25 12.28 -32.45 -24.77
CA ASP A 25 13.19 -31.32 -24.65
C ASP A 25 14.63 -31.84 -24.48
N HIS A 26 15.15 -32.43 -25.56
CA HIS A 26 16.56 -32.74 -25.64
C HIS A 26 17.34 -31.47 -26.01
N GLY A 27 17.70 -30.65 -25.01
CA GLY A 27 18.95 -29.89 -25.08
C GLY A 27 19.01 -28.48 -24.53
N GLN A 28 17.93 -27.87 -24.01
CA GLN A 28 18.04 -26.51 -23.48
C GLN A 28 18.29 -26.50 -21.96
N PRO A 29 19.40 -25.89 -21.47
CA PRO A 29 19.59 -25.68 -20.04
C PRO A 29 18.46 -24.80 -19.47
N PRO A 30 18.02 -25.05 -18.23
CA PRO A 30 16.99 -24.24 -17.60
C PRO A 30 17.44 -22.77 -17.49
N PRO A 31 16.50 -21.80 -17.59
CA PRO A 31 16.81 -20.39 -17.38
C PRO A 31 17.38 -20.16 -15.98
N ALA A 32 18.34 -19.24 -15.86
CA ALA A 32 18.96 -18.91 -14.59
C ALA A 32 17.94 -18.39 -13.58
N SER A 33 18.06 -18.81 -12.33
CA SER A 33 17.24 -18.30 -11.23
C SER A 33 17.48 -16.80 -11.02
N PRO A 34 16.43 -16.01 -10.70
CA PRO A 34 16.61 -14.60 -10.38
C PRO A 34 17.52 -14.45 -9.14
N PRO A 35 18.28 -13.34 -9.05
CA PRO A 35 19.12 -13.10 -7.89
C PRO A 35 18.27 -13.04 -6.61
N PRO A 36 18.79 -13.51 -5.47
CA PRO A 36 18.08 -13.40 -4.20
C PRO A 36 17.83 -11.93 -3.91
N VAL A 37 16.57 -11.59 -3.65
CA VAL A 37 16.20 -10.28 -3.10
C VAL A 37 16.75 -10.25 -1.67
N ALA A 38 17.47 -9.19 -1.30
CA ALA A 38 18.00 -9.06 0.05
C ALA A 38 16.84 -8.95 1.05
N GLU A 39 16.43 -10.07 1.63
CA GLU A 39 15.44 -10.11 2.70
C GLU A 39 16.04 -9.39 3.92
N GLY A 40 15.55 -8.18 4.20
CA GLY A 40 15.92 -7.40 5.39
C GLY A 40 16.50 -6.02 5.13
N ALA A 41 16.75 -5.62 3.87
CA ALA A 41 17.08 -4.22 3.58
C ALA A 41 15.78 -3.37 3.61
N PRO A 42 15.73 -2.25 4.36
CA PRO A 42 14.60 -1.35 4.30
C PRO A 42 14.50 -0.80 2.87
N ASP A 43 13.28 -0.76 2.34
CA ASP A 43 13.00 -0.07 1.10
C ASP A 43 13.36 1.44 1.24
N PRO A 44 13.59 2.15 0.12
CA PRO A 44 14.07 3.54 0.18
C PRO A 44 13.09 4.49 0.87
N PHE A 45 11.78 4.19 0.87
CA PHE A 45 10.79 4.98 1.59
C PHE A 45 10.92 4.76 3.11
N THR A 46 10.98 3.50 3.54
CA THR A 46 11.16 3.14 4.95
C THR A 46 12.48 3.69 5.51
N ALA A 47 13.55 3.65 4.73
CA ALA A 47 14.83 4.25 5.10
C ALA A 47 14.77 5.78 5.26
N GLN A 48 14.02 6.47 4.39
CA GLN A 48 13.84 7.93 4.46
C GLN A 48 13.03 8.35 5.68
N VAL A 49 11.93 7.65 5.97
CA VAL A 49 11.10 7.93 7.15
C VAL A 49 11.91 7.75 8.42
N ALA A 50 12.66 6.64 8.54
CA ALA A 50 13.51 6.40 9.70
C ALA A 50 14.57 7.50 9.89
N SER A 51 15.20 7.94 8.80
CA SER A 51 16.17 9.04 8.82
C SER A 51 15.55 10.36 9.28
N LEU A 52 14.37 10.71 8.74
CA LEU A 52 13.65 11.92 9.10
C LEU A 52 13.26 11.91 10.58
N SER A 53 12.69 10.81 11.06
CA SER A 53 12.30 10.65 12.46
C SER A 53 13.49 10.71 13.41
N ALA A 54 14.62 10.09 13.06
CA ALA A 54 15.83 10.15 13.87
C ALA A 54 16.50 11.54 13.88
N SER A 55 16.24 12.37 12.87
CA SER A 55 16.74 13.74 12.79
C SER A 55 15.86 14.77 13.50
N ALA A 56 14.68 14.37 13.97
CA ALA A 56 13.76 15.25 14.65
C ALA A 56 14.30 15.56 16.06
N PRO A 57 14.44 16.84 16.44
CA PRO A 57 14.82 17.21 17.80
C PRO A 57 13.71 16.87 18.80
N ASP A 58 14.02 16.03 19.79
CA ASP A 58 13.08 15.64 20.86
C ASP A 58 12.68 16.81 21.78
N ASP A 59 13.53 17.86 21.85
CA ASP A 59 13.34 19.02 22.74
C ASP A 59 12.50 20.15 22.13
N THR A 60 11.89 19.92 20.95
CA THR A 60 11.04 20.94 20.32
C THR A 60 9.58 20.68 20.67
N GLU A 61 9.12 21.30 21.75
CA GLU A 61 7.68 21.31 22.03
C GLU A 61 6.92 22.06 20.91
N PRO A 62 5.67 21.64 20.59
CA PRO A 62 4.80 22.41 19.72
C PRO A 62 4.66 23.84 20.26
N VAL A 63 4.67 24.83 19.37
CA VAL A 63 4.50 26.23 19.77
C VAL A 63 3.19 26.38 20.54
N ALA A 64 3.22 27.08 21.67
CA ALA A 64 2.03 27.35 22.46
C ALA A 64 1.00 28.09 21.58
N LEU A 65 -0.18 27.47 21.42
CA LEU A 65 -1.27 28.03 20.60
C LEU A 65 -1.99 29.20 21.28
N ASP A 66 -1.68 29.45 22.56
CA ASP A 66 -2.32 30.47 23.39
C ASP A 66 -2.09 31.91 22.87
N GLY A 67 -1.10 32.11 21.99
CA GLY A 67 -0.82 33.40 21.35
C GLY A 67 -1.47 33.59 19.98
N ALA A 68 -2.09 32.54 19.41
CA ALA A 68 -2.75 32.65 18.10
C ALA A 68 -4.15 33.22 18.30
N ALA A 69 -4.37 34.45 17.84
CA ALA A 69 -5.71 35.01 17.75
C ALA A 69 -6.60 34.08 16.89
N PRO A 70 -7.88 33.87 17.26
CA PRO A 70 -8.80 33.14 16.41
C PRO A 70 -8.81 33.77 15.02
N THR A 71 -8.47 33.00 13.99
CA THR A 71 -8.54 33.47 12.59
C THR A 71 -9.96 33.34 12.03
N MET A 72 -10.92 32.96 12.88
CA MET A 72 -12.31 32.84 12.49
C MET A 72 -12.94 34.24 12.46
N PRO A 73 -13.80 34.56 11.48
CA PRO A 73 -14.52 35.82 11.46
C PRO A 73 -15.41 35.96 12.71
N ASP A 74 -15.41 37.14 13.34
CA ASP A 74 -16.30 37.44 14.47
C ASP A 74 -17.80 37.46 14.10
N ASN A 75 -18.12 37.38 12.80
CA ASN A 75 -19.45 37.57 12.26
C ASN A 75 -20.04 36.26 11.73
N THR A 76 -20.11 35.23 12.58
CA THR A 76 -20.82 33.96 12.28
C THR A 76 -22.30 34.00 12.63
N GLU A 77 -22.79 35.09 13.21
CA GLU A 77 -24.20 35.20 13.58
C GLU A 77 -25.08 35.51 12.34
N PRO A 78 -26.19 34.77 12.14
CA PRO A 78 -27.17 35.09 11.12
C PRO A 78 -27.72 36.51 11.33
N GLN A 79 -27.66 37.32 10.28
CA GLN A 79 -28.28 38.64 10.30
C GLN A 79 -29.81 38.50 10.26
N PRO A 80 -30.56 39.35 10.98
CA PRO A 80 -32.00 39.41 10.85
C PRO A 80 -32.39 39.65 9.38
N VAL A 81 -33.24 38.80 8.83
CA VAL A 81 -33.94 39.14 7.59
C VAL A 81 -35.02 40.18 7.95
N GLY A 82 -34.95 41.37 7.33
CA GLY A 82 -35.93 42.43 7.53
C GLY A 82 -37.33 42.03 7.04
N PRO A 83 -38.37 42.81 7.39
CA PRO A 83 -39.73 42.57 6.92
C PRO A 83 -39.88 42.74 5.41
#